data_AF-A0A653EGH6-F1
#
_entry.id   AF-A0A653EGH6-F1
#
_cell.length_a   1.000
_cell.length_b   1.000
_cell.length_c   1.000
_cell.angle_alpha   90.00
_cell.angle_beta   90.00
_cell.angle_gamma   90.00
#
_symmetry.space_group_name_H-M   'P 1'
#
loop_
_entity.id
_entity.type
_entity.pdbx_description
1 polymer ?
#
loop_
_entity_poly.entity_id
_entity_poly.type
_entity_poly.pdbx_seq_one_letter_code
_entity_poly.pdbx_strand_id
1 'polypeptide(L)'
;MRDLIEHVISGNEHVGQWAQHPVEPPARPDDMLAAHRTAAAAAHEVFAAPDGMSTTFKLPFGELPGQVFVGIRTSDVLTHAWDLAAATGQPTDLDPELATEQLAAVRAFMGPQFRGPGKPFAEEQPCSPERAPADQLAAFLGREVQ
;
A
#
# COMPACT_ATOMS: atom_id res chain seq x y z
N MET A 1 -7.45 -14.34 -2.39
CA MET A 1 -6.64 -13.83 -3.53
C MET A 1 -7.41 -12.86 -4.40
N ARG A 2 -8.62 -13.19 -4.88
CA ARG A 2 -9.48 -12.23 -5.59
C ARG A 2 -9.73 -10.95 -4.79
N ASP A 3 -10.18 -11.10 -3.54
CA ASP A 3 -10.48 -9.97 -2.64
C ASP A 3 -9.27 -9.06 -2.40
N LEU A 4 -8.07 -9.64 -2.35
CA LEU A 4 -6.81 -8.90 -2.20
C LEU A 4 -6.53 -8.03 -3.43
N ILE A 5 -6.73 -8.58 -4.62
CA ILE A 5 -6.53 -7.82 -5.87
C ILE A 5 -7.61 -6.72 -5.99
N GLU A 6 -8.87 -7.03 -5.66
CA GLU A 6 -9.96 -6.04 -5.63
C GLU A 6 -9.69 -4.92 -4.61
N HIS A 7 -9.09 -5.25 -3.47
CA HIS A 7 -8.64 -4.27 -2.48
C HIS A 7 -7.58 -3.32 -3.09
N VAL A 8 -6.54 -3.86 -3.72
CA VAL A 8 -5.47 -3.04 -4.35
C VAL A 8 -6.02 -2.16 -5.47
N ILE A 9 -6.90 -2.70 -6.33
CA ILE A 9 -7.58 -1.93 -7.39
C ILE A 9 -8.34 -0.76 -6.78
N SER A 10 -9.18 -1.03 -5.78
CA SER A 10 -9.98 0.01 -5.13
C SER A 10 -9.09 1.04 -4.42
N GLY A 11 -7.99 0.62 -3.79
CA GLY A 11 -7.01 1.52 -3.19
C GLY A 11 -6.36 2.49 -4.18
N ASN A 12 -6.13 2.05 -5.43
CA ASN A 12 -5.62 2.91 -6.49
C ASN A 12 -6.69 3.89 -6.99
N GLU A 13 -7.94 3.46 -7.16
CA GLU A 13 -9.05 4.34 -7.54
C GLU A 13 -9.30 5.45 -6.51
N HIS A 14 -9.18 5.12 -5.22
CA HIS A 14 -9.32 6.09 -4.14
C HIS A 14 -8.29 7.22 -4.20
N VAL A 15 -7.14 7.04 -4.87
CA VAL A 15 -6.14 8.12 -5.01
C VAL A 15 -6.75 9.33 -5.69
N GLY A 16 -7.42 9.15 -6.84
CA GLY A 16 -8.10 10.25 -7.53
C GLY A 16 -9.28 10.81 -6.71
N GLN A 17 -10.05 9.94 -6.08
CA GLN A 17 -11.25 10.32 -5.33
C GLN A 17 -10.96 11.14 -4.07
N TRP A 18 -9.82 10.89 -3.41
CA TRP A 18 -9.45 11.58 -2.18
C TRP A 18 -8.63 12.84 -2.41
N ALA A 19 -8.21 13.15 -3.63
CA ALA A 19 -7.54 14.42 -3.93
C ALA A 19 -8.45 15.61 -3.57
N GLN A 20 -7.87 16.73 -3.12
CA GLN A 20 -8.61 17.96 -2.79
C GLN A 20 -9.53 18.40 -3.93
N HIS A 21 -9.07 18.20 -5.16
CA HIS A 21 -9.89 18.28 -6.37
C HIS A 21 -10.05 16.86 -6.91
N PRO A 22 -11.18 16.18 -6.60
CA PRO A 22 -11.35 14.78 -6.96
C PRO A 22 -11.28 14.57 -8.47
N VAL A 23 -10.58 13.52 -8.86
CA VAL A 23 -10.54 13.00 -10.23
C VAL A 23 -11.30 11.69 -10.24
N GLU A 24 -12.33 11.61 -11.08
CA GLU A 24 -13.08 10.36 -11.26
C GLU A 24 -12.16 9.32 -11.89
N PRO A 25 -12.01 8.12 -11.30
CA PRO A 25 -11.24 7.07 -11.91
C PRO A 25 -11.86 6.65 -13.25
N PRO A 26 -11.04 6.16 -14.20
CA PRO A 26 -11.57 5.53 -15.41
C PRO A 26 -12.49 4.35 -15.06
N ALA A 27 -13.44 4.06 -15.95
CA ALA A 27 -14.35 2.93 -15.78
C ALA A 27 -13.55 1.63 -15.58
N ARG A 28 -13.86 0.89 -14.51
CA ARG A 28 -13.19 -0.36 -14.16
C ARG A 28 -13.52 -1.45 -15.21
N PRO A 29 -12.53 -2.01 -15.92
CA PRO A 29 -12.70 -3.18 -16.78
C PRO A 29 -13.17 -4.42 -16.01
N ASP A 30 -13.88 -5.34 -16.68
CA ASP A 30 -14.29 -6.63 -16.10
C ASP A 30 -13.10 -7.58 -15.88
N ASP A 31 -12.07 -7.49 -16.72
CA ASP A 31 -10.83 -8.26 -16.56
C ASP A 31 -9.99 -7.67 -15.41
N MET A 32 -9.66 -8.50 -14.41
CA MET A 32 -8.97 -8.04 -13.20
C MET A 32 -7.56 -7.49 -13.47
N LEU A 33 -6.83 -8.07 -14.43
CA LEU A 33 -5.48 -7.61 -14.76
C LEU A 33 -5.56 -6.25 -15.45
N ALA A 34 -6.49 -6.08 -16.39
CA ALA A 34 -6.78 -4.80 -17.00
C ALA A 34 -7.22 -3.78 -15.95
N ALA A 35 -8.12 -4.14 -15.04
CA ALA A 35 -8.58 -3.27 -13.96
C ALA A 35 -7.45 -2.80 -13.04
N HIS A 36 -6.57 -3.71 -12.63
CA HIS A 36 -5.38 -3.34 -11.86
C HIS A 36 -4.48 -2.36 -12.62
N ARG A 37 -4.16 -2.63 -13.89
CA ARG A 37 -3.31 -1.74 -14.70
C ARG A 37 -3.95 -0.37 -14.89
N THR A 38 -5.24 -0.32 -15.21
CA THR A 38 -5.99 0.90 -15.41
C THR A 38 -6.03 1.75 -14.14
N ALA A 39 -6.36 1.16 -13.00
CA ALA A 39 -6.41 1.89 -11.73
C ALA A 39 -5.01 2.36 -11.28
N ALA A 40 -3.97 1.51 -11.43
CA ALA A 40 -2.59 1.88 -11.09
C ALA A 40 -2.07 3.05 -11.95
N ALA A 41 -2.36 3.05 -13.25
CA ALA A 41 -1.98 4.14 -14.14
C ALA A 41 -2.67 5.46 -13.74
N ALA A 42 -3.97 5.42 -13.45
CA ALA A 42 -4.71 6.59 -13.00
C ALA A 42 -4.17 7.16 -11.67
N ALA A 43 -3.88 6.30 -10.69
CA ALA A 43 -3.27 6.72 -9.43
C ALA A 43 -1.89 7.36 -9.65
N HIS A 44 -1.07 6.78 -10.52
CA HIS A 44 0.24 7.33 -10.87
C HIS A 44 0.12 8.72 -11.51
N GLU A 45 -0.82 8.94 -12.44
CA GLU A 45 -1.04 10.25 -13.06
C GLU A 45 -1.40 11.33 -12.04
N VAL A 46 -2.21 11.00 -11.03
CA VAL A 46 -2.56 11.93 -9.94
C VAL A 46 -1.32 12.34 -9.14
N PHE A 47 -0.46 11.39 -8.77
CA PHE A 47 0.77 11.70 -8.07
C PHE A 47 1.81 12.42 -8.94
N ALA A 48 1.88 12.10 -10.23
CA ALA A 48 2.83 12.67 -11.18
C ALA A 48 2.42 14.06 -11.71
N ALA A 49 1.21 14.53 -11.39
CA ALA A 49 0.77 15.89 -11.72
C ALA A 49 1.71 16.95 -11.10
N PRO A 50 1.81 18.16 -11.69
CA PRO A 50 2.71 19.21 -11.19
C PRO A 50 2.54 19.55 -9.69
N ASP A 51 1.32 19.42 -9.16
CA ASP A 51 0.97 19.64 -7.76
C ASP A 51 0.70 18.33 -7.00
N GLY A 52 0.91 17.16 -7.60
CA GLY A 52 0.53 15.86 -7.03
C GLY A 52 1.18 15.56 -5.67
N MET A 53 2.37 16.10 -5.40
CA MET A 53 3.06 15.95 -4.11
C MET A 53 2.60 16.95 -3.04
N SER A 54 2.13 18.13 -3.45
CA SER A 54 1.71 19.20 -2.54
C SER A 54 0.19 19.25 -2.33
N THR A 55 -0.59 18.65 -3.24
CA THR A 55 -2.04 18.58 -3.13
C THR A 55 -2.44 17.83 -1.86
N THR A 56 -3.48 18.31 -1.19
CA THR A 56 -4.02 17.68 0.01
C THR A 56 -4.94 16.53 -0.40
N PHE A 57 -4.75 15.37 0.22
CA PHE A 57 -5.67 14.24 0.11
C PHE A 57 -6.49 14.13 1.40
N LYS A 58 -7.78 13.84 1.25
CA LYS A 58 -8.77 13.71 2.32
C LYS A 58 -9.08 12.23 2.58
N LEU A 59 -8.30 11.61 3.45
CA LEU A 59 -8.43 10.19 3.78
C LEU A 59 -9.43 9.99 4.94
N PRO A 60 -10.01 8.79 5.11
CA PRO A 60 -10.93 8.51 6.22
C PRO A 60 -10.36 8.76 7.63
N PHE A 61 -9.03 8.80 7.75
CA PHE A 61 -8.32 9.00 9.02
C PHE A 61 -7.59 10.35 9.13
N GLY A 62 -7.72 11.23 8.14
CA GLY A 62 -7.11 12.58 8.19
C GLY A 62 -6.73 13.14 6.83
N GLU A 63 -6.29 14.38 6.83
CA GLU A 63 -5.80 15.07 5.63
C GLU A 63 -4.27 15.04 5.57
N LEU A 64 -3.71 14.68 4.43
CA LEU A 64 -2.27 14.51 4.23
C LEU A 64 -1.83 15.08 2.87
N PRO A 65 -0.63 15.68 2.75
CA PRO A 65 -0.09 16.06 1.45
C PRO A 65 0.29 14.82 0.65
N GLY A 66 0.27 14.92 -0.68
CA GLY A 66 0.60 13.82 -1.58
C GLY A 66 1.95 13.16 -1.33
N GLN A 67 2.96 13.92 -0.92
CA GLN A 67 4.28 13.39 -0.52
C GLN A 67 4.22 12.36 0.62
N VAL A 68 3.23 12.45 1.51
CA VAL A 68 3.01 11.47 2.58
C VAL A 68 2.13 10.33 2.06
N PHE A 69 1.05 10.68 1.35
CA PHE A 69 0.09 9.68 0.89
C PHE A 69 0.68 8.69 -0.11
N VAL A 70 1.60 9.13 -0.99
CA VAL A 70 2.30 8.22 -1.91
C VAL A 70 3.09 7.15 -1.15
N GLY A 71 3.74 7.50 -0.02
CA GLY A 71 4.42 6.53 0.83
C GLY A 71 3.46 5.51 1.45
N ILE A 72 2.29 5.95 1.92
CA ILE A 72 1.24 5.06 2.43
C ILE A 72 0.76 4.09 1.34
N ARG A 73 0.51 4.59 0.12
CA ARG A 73 0.10 3.76 -1.02
C ARG A 73 1.20 2.77 -1.43
N THR A 74 2.46 3.19 -1.43
CA THR A 74 3.58 2.31 -1.76
C THR A 74 3.75 1.19 -0.73
N SER A 75 3.67 1.51 0.56
CA SER A 75 3.69 0.51 1.64
C SER A 75 2.57 -0.51 1.52
N ASP A 76 1.35 -0.06 1.22
CA ASP A 76 0.19 -0.92 1.01
C ASP A 76 0.35 -1.88 -0.18
N VAL A 77 0.72 -1.35 -1.36
CA VAL A 77 0.92 -2.16 -2.57
C VAL A 77 2.08 -3.15 -2.38
N LEU A 78 3.18 -2.73 -1.76
CA LEU A 78 4.32 -3.61 -1.50
C LEU A 78 3.94 -4.76 -0.55
N THR A 79 3.19 -4.46 0.50
CA THR A 79 2.71 -5.47 1.46
C THR A 79 1.78 -6.48 0.79
N HIS A 80 0.91 -6.02 -0.11
CA HIS A 80 0.00 -6.91 -0.83
C HIS A 80 0.67 -7.69 -1.97
N ALA A 81 1.74 -7.15 -2.56
CA ALA A 81 2.62 -7.93 -3.42
C ALA A 81 3.30 -9.06 -2.63
N TRP A 82 3.72 -8.79 -1.38
CA TRP A 82 4.26 -9.81 -0.47
C TRP A 82 3.20 -10.87 -0.14
N ASP A 83 1.98 -10.45 0.21
CA ASP A 83 0.85 -11.36 0.51
C ASP A 83 0.59 -12.32 -0.68
N LEU A 84 0.65 -11.82 -1.92
CA LEU A 84 0.51 -12.63 -3.14
C LEU A 84 1.68 -13.58 -3.34
N ALA A 85 2.92 -13.10 -3.17
CA ALA A 85 4.12 -13.92 -3.34
C ALA A 85 4.12 -15.11 -2.36
N ALA A 86 3.87 -14.83 -1.07
CA ALA A 86 3.77 -15.84 -0.03
C ALA A 86 2.65 -16.85 -0.32
N ALA A 87 1.44 -16.39 -0.67
CA ALA A 87 0.30 -17.25 -0.94
C ALA A 87 0.45 -18.14 -2.20
N THR A 88 1.37 -17.79 -3.11
CA THR A 88 1.63 -18.52 -4.35
C THR A 88 2.95 -19.29 -4.35
N GLY A 89 3.72 -19.24 -3.26
CA GLY A 89 5.04 -19.87 -3.17
C GLY A 89 6.12 -19.21 -4.04
N GLN A 90 5.92 -17.93 -4.42
CA GLN A 90 6.94 -17.14 -5.11
C GLN A 90 7.92 -16.52 -4.12
N PRO A 91 9.12 -16.09 -4.55
CA PRO A 91 10.06 -15.39 -3.69
C PRO A 91 9.45 -14.12 -3.10
N THR A 92 9.58 -13.94 -1.78
CA THR A 92 9.17 -12.72 -1.06
C THR A 92 10.28 -11.67 -0.97
N ASP A 93 11.44 -11.93 -1.59
CA ASP A 93 12.55 -10.99 -1.75
C ASP A 93 12.21 -9.93 -2.81
N LEU A 94 11.18 -9.13 -2.51
CA LEU A 94 10.80 -7.95 -3.27
C LEU A 94 11.88 -6.89 -3.13
N ASP A 95 11.86 -5.88 -4.02
CA ASP A 95 12.86 -4.80 -4.09
C ASP A 95 13.43 -4.40 -2.70
N PRO A 96 14.68 -4.79 -2.38
CA PRO A 96 15.21 -4.64 -1.03
C PRO A 96 15.38 -3.19 -0.60
N GLU A 97 15.68 -2.29 -1.54
CA GLU A 97 15.85 -0.86 -1.27
C GLU A 97 14.49 -0.26 -0.92
N LEU A 98 13.49 -0.48 -1.77
CA LEU A 98 12.13 -0.02 -1.54
C LEU A 98 11.56 -0.56 -0.23
N ALA A 99 11.72 -1.86 0.03
CA ALA A 99 11.23 -2.49 1.25
C ALA A 99 11.92 -1.97 2.51
N THR A 100 13.22 -1.66 2.44
CA THR A 100 13.95 -1.03 3.55
C THR A 100 13.43 0.38 3.83
N GLU A 101 13.22 1.19 2.80
CA GLU A 101 12.66 2.54 2.93
C GLU A 101 11.25 2.52 3.52
N GLN A 102 10.38 1.64 3.01
CA GLN A 102 9.01 1.52 3.50
C GLN A 102 8.97 0.99 4.93
N LEU A 103 9.82 0.02 5.30
CA LEU A 103 9.93 -0.44 6.69
C LEU A 103 10.31 0.71 7.64
N ALA A 104 11.26 1.55 7.26
CA ALA A 104 11.64 2.72 8.06
C ALA A 104 10.49 3.72 8.18
N ALA A 105 9.82 4.05 7.07
CA ALA A 105 8.70 4.98 7.04
C ALA A 105 7.50 4.49 7.89
N VAL A 106 7.14 3.22 7.72
CA VAL A 106 6.04 2.58 8.43
C VAL A 106 6.32 2.51 9.94
N ARG A 107 7.54 2.20 10.37
CA ARG A 107 7.94 2.24 11.79
C ARG A 107 7.84 3.63 12.40
N ALA A 108 8.16 4.66 11.63
CA ALA A 108 8.08 6.04 12.09
C ALA A 108 6.62 6.54 12.21
N PHE A 109 5.73 6.05 11.36
CA PHE A 109 4.35 6.53 11.27
C PHE A 109 3.35 5.69 12.08
N MET A 110 3.53 4.36 12.13
CA MET A 110 2.56 3.43 12.71
C MET A 110 2.91 3.06 14.15
N GLY A 111 2.23 3.72 15.09
CA GLY A 111 2.29 3.39 16.51
C GLY A 111 1.27 2.33 16.97
N PRO A 112 1.27 1.97 18.27
CA PRO A 112 0.39 0.95 18.85
C PRO A 112 -1.11 1.20 18.64
N GLN A 113 -1.54 2.44 18.44
CA GLN A 113 -2.95 2.80 18.24
C GLN A 113 -3.58 2.23 16.95
N PHE A 114 -2.77 1.79 16.01
CA PHE A 114 -3.21 1.19 14.74
C PHE A 114 -3.27 -0.34 14.77
N ARG A 115 -3.00 -0.97 15.92
CA ARG A 115 -2.87 -2.43 16.06
C ARG A 115 -3.99 -3.04 16.89
N GLY A 116 -4.37 -4.27 16.54
CA GLY A 116 -5.29 -5.11 17.32
C GLY A 116 -6.71 -5.22 16.74
N PRO A 117 -7.66 -5.81 17.49
CA PRO A 117 -9.01 -6.08 16.99
C PRO A 117 -9.74 -4.82 16.51
N GLY A 118 -10.25 -4.86 15.28
CA GLY A 118 -10.98 -3.74 14.66
C GLY A 118 -10.10 -2.57 14.21
N LYS A 119 -8.77 -2.76 14.18
CA LYS A 119 -7.79 -1.79 13.69
C LYS A 119 -7.22 -2.21 12.33
N PRO A 120 -6.55 -1.28 11.61
CA PRO A 120 -5.99 -1.59 10.29
C PRO A 120 -4.92 -2.69 10.27
N PHE A 121 -4.19 -2.89 11.37
CA PHE A 121 -3.11 -3.88 11.45
C PHE A 121 -3.30 -4.84 12.61
N ALA A 122 -2.85 -6.07 12.44
CA ALA A 122 -2.69 -7.01 13.55
C ALA A 122 -1.48 -6.63 14.42
N GLU A 123 -1.27 -7.39 15.50
CA GLU A 123 -0.05 -7.27 16.30
C GLU A 123 1.18 -7.60 15.46
N GLU A 124 2.26 -6.85 15.69
CA GLU A 124 3.56 -7.11 15.07
C GLU A 124 4.02 -8.55 15.36
N GLN A 125 4.48 -9.24 14.32
CA GLN A 125 4.98 -10.60 14.42
C GLN A 125 6.51 -10.62 14.54
N PRO A 126 7.08 -11.64 15.21
CA PRO A 126 8.53 -11.80 15.27
C PRO A 126 9.10 -12.08 13.87
N CYS A 127 10.21 -11.43 13.54
CA CYS A 127 10.96 -11.69 12.31
C CYS A 127 12.46 -11.52 12.56
N SER A 128 13.27 -12.44 12.02
CA SER A 128 14.72 -12.30 12.09
C SER A 128 15.18 -11.07 11.28
N PRO A 129 16.15 -10.28 11.78
CA PRO A 129 16.75 -9.19 11.02
C PRO A 129 17.57 -9.66 9.81
N GLU A 130 17.83 -10.96 9.69
CA GLU A 130 18.53 -11.58 8.55
C GLU A 130 17.59 -11.93 7.38
N ARG A 131 16.27 -11.82 7.58
CA ARG A 131 15.26 -12.03 6.54
C ARG A 131 15.25 -10.86 5.56
N ALA A 132 14.68 -11.08 4.36
CA ALA A 132 14.50 -10.01 3.38
C ALA A 132 13.76 -8.80 4.00
N PRO A 133 14.07 -7.55 3.63
CA PRO A 133 13.39 -6.39 4.20
C PRO A 133 11.87 -6.40 4.00
N ALA A 134 11.39 -7.01 2.91
CA ALA A 134 9.95 -7.19 2.66
C ALA A 134 9.29 -8.16 3.65
N ASP A 135 9.98 -9.23 4.06
CA ASP A 135 9.53 -10.11 5.14
C ASP A 135 9.46 -9.35 6.47
N GLN A 136 10.47 -8.53 6.78
CA GLN A 136 10.48 -7.71 8.00
C GLN A 136 9.35 -6.68 8.02
N LEU A 137 9.05 -6.06 6.87
CA LEU A 137 7.89 -5.17 6.70
C LEU A 137 6.57 -5.92 6.90
N ALA A 138 6.40 -7.09 6.27
CA ALA A 138 5.20 -7.90 6.42
C ALA A 138 4.97 -8.31 7.88
N ALA A 139 6.03 -8.75 8.57
CA ALA A 139 5.99 -9.07 9.99
C ALA A 139 5.60 -7.87 10.86
N PHE A 140 6.20 -6.71 10.59
CA PHE A 140 5.85 -5.47 11.28
C PHE A 140 4.37 -5.11 11.06
N LEU A 141 3.81 -5.39 9.88
CA LEU A 141 2.39 -5.17 9.56
C LEU A 141 1.48 -6.34 9.96
N GLY A 142 2.00 -7.28 10.75
CA GLY A 142 1.24 -8.34 11.42
C GLY A 142 1.06 -9.63 10.62
N ARG A 143 1.85 -9.85 9.56
CA ARG A 143 1.86 -11.14 8.84
C ARG A 143 2.80 -12.11 9.53
N GLU A 144 2.40 -13.37 9.60
CA GLU A 144 3.31 -14.44 9.99
C GLU A 144 4.24 -14.76 8.82
N VAL A 145 5.55 -14.69 9.07
CA VAL A 145 6.56 -15.00 8.06
C VAL A 145 7.11 -16.39 8.34
N GLN A 146 6.83 -17.34 7.43
CA GLN A 146 7.25 -18.74 7.55
C GLN A 146 8.70 -18.95 7.08
#